data_AF-A0A1Q7V4L6-F1
#
_entry.id   AF-A0A1Q7V4L6-F1
#
_cell.length_a   1.000
_cell.length_b   1.000
_cell.length_c   1.000
_cell.angle_alpha   90.00
_cell.angle_beta   90.00
_cell.angle_gamma   90.00
#
_symmetry.space_group_name_H-M   'P 1'
#
loop_
_entity.id
_entity.type
_entity.pdbx_description
1 polymer ?
#
loop_
_entity_poly.entity_id
_entity_poly.type
_entity_poly.pdbx_seq_one_letter_code
_entity_poly.pdbx_strand_id
1 'polypeptide(L)'
;MKAPQLKSLFNEYSSQRSQFATELQSQARSLGRSQPEESGSAAGALHRTWINLKSAITSGDDHAILAECERGEDSAVEQYEKAMNDNLPAQFLEIVSRQYSEIKNAHDRIKNLRDTAKAS
;
A
#
# COMPACT_ATOMS: atom_id res chain seq x y z
N MET A 1 7.63 7.94 -19.05
CA MET A 1 8.73 7.55 -18.12
C MET A 1 9.34 6.24 -18.65
N LYS A 2 10.59 5.85 -18.34
CA LYS A 2 11.12 4.57 -18.86
C LYS A 2 10.77 3.42 -17.90
N ALA A 3 10.30 2.29 -18.42
CA ALA A 3 9.93 1.07 -17.66
C ALA A 3 10.91 0.62 -16.54
N PRO A 4 12.25 0.76 -16.68
CA PRO A 4 13.19 0.42 -15.61
C PRO A 4 13.02 1.26 -14.33
N GLN A 5 12.57 2.51 -14.45
CA GLN A 5 12.38 3.41 -13.31
C GLN A 5 11.14 3.01 -12.49
N LEU A 6 10.04 2.67 -13.17
CA LEU A 6 8.83 2.15 -12.53
C LEU A 6 9.11 0.81 -11.82
N LYS A 7 9.85 -0.09 -12.47
CA LYS A 7 10.26 -1.36 -11.85
C LYS A 7 11.04 -1.15 -10.56
N SER A 8 12.00 -0.23 -10.55
CA SER A 8 12.78 0.09 -9.35
C SER A 8 11.89 0.65 -8.24
N LEU A 9 10.98 1.56 -8.57
CA LEU A 9 10.04 2.16 -7.63
C LEU A 9 9.12 1.12 -7.00
N PHE A 10 8.55 0.21 -7.80
CA PHE A 10 7.67 -0.84 -7.27
C PHE A 10 8.41 -1.85 -6.40
N ASN A 11 9.69 -2.12 -6.69
CA ASN A 11 10.52 -2.95 -5.82
C ASN A 11 10.80 -2.26 -4.47
N GLU A 12 11.05 -0.95 -4.48
CA GLU A 12 11.22 -0.13 -3.27
C GLU A 12 9.96 -0.21 -2.39
N TYR A 13 8.78 0.04 -2.96
CA TYR A 13 7.51 -0.05 -2.23
C TYR A 13 7.18 -1.47 -1.77
N SER A 14 7.43 -2.49 -2.59
CA SER A 14 7.25 -3.89 -2.16
C SER A 14 8.10 -4.22 -0.93
N SER A 15 9.37 -3.79 -0.93
CA SER A 15 10.26 -3.98 0.23
C SER A 15 9.75 -3.23 1.46
N GLN A 16 9.34 -1.98 1.30
CA GLN A 16 8.77 -1.16 2.38
C GLN A 16 7.51 -1.80 2.98
N ARG A 17 6.58 -2.29 2.14
CA ARG A 17 5.35 -2.96 2.62
C ARG A 17 5.65 -4.25 3.38
N SER A 18 6.66 -5.00 2.96
CA SER A 18 7.13 -6.19 3.69
C SER A 18 7.70 -5.85 5.07
N GLN A 19 8.48 -4.78 5.17
CA GLN A 19 9.01 -4.27 6.44
C GLN A 19 7.88 -3.82 7.37
N PHE A 20 6.91 -3.07 6.86
CA PHE A 20 5.76 -2.60 7.65
C PHE A 20 4.93 -3.75 8.20
N ALA A 21 4.61 -4.74 7.36
CA ALA A 21 3.89 -5.93 7.79
C ALA A 21 4.63 -6.68 8.89
N THR A 22 5.95 -6.82 8.76
CA THR A 22 6.80 -7.48 9.77
C THR A 22 6.75 -6.74 11.11
N GLU A 23 6.85 -5.41 11.08
CA GLU A 23 6.83 -4.58 12.27
C GLU A 23 5.47 -4.63 12.99
N LEU A 24 4.37 -4.47 12.25
CA LEU A 24 3.01 -4.57 12.79
C LEU A 24 2.74 -5.97 13.38
N GLN A 25 3.19 -7.03 12.71
CA GLN A 25 3.07 -8.40 13.21
C GLN A 25 3.88 -8.62 14.49
N SER A 26 5.12 -8.10 14.55
CA SER A 26 5.94 -8.16 15.76
C SER A 26 5.24 -7.47 16.93
N GLN A 27 4.71 -6.27 16.68
CA GLN A 27 4.00 -5.50 17.69
C GLN A 27 2.69 -6.18 18.14
N ALA A 28 1.93 -6.79 17.23
CA ALA A 28 0.73 -7.55 17.56
C ALA A 28 1.05 -8.77 18.44
N ARG A 29 2.12 -9.51 18.12
CA ARG A 29 2.59 -10.65 18.92
C ARG A 29 3.00 -10.23 20.32
N SER A 30 3.63 -9.06 20.49
CA SER A 30 4.01 -8.54 21.81
C SER A 30 2.81 -8.28 22.73
N LEU A 31 1.61 -8.06 22.17
CA LEU A 31 0.37 -7.90 22.92
C LEU A 31 -0.44 -9.20 23.07
N GLY A 32 0.14 -10.35 22.73
CA GLY A 32 -0.52 -11.65 22.84
C GLY A 32 -1.53 -11.95 21.72
N ARG A 33 -1.62 -11.13 20.66
CA ARG A 33 -2.38 -11.44 19.45
C ARG A 33 -1.52 -12.32 18.54
N SER A 34 -1.84 -13.61 18.48
CA SER A 34 -1.03 -14.60 17.75
C SER A 34 -1.39 -14.77 16.28
N GLN A 35 -2.57 -14.32 15.83
CA GLN A 35 -2.98 -14.37 14.42
C GLN A 35 -3.71 -13.09 13.99
N PRO A 36 -3.40 -12.52 12.81
CA PRO A 36 -4.27 -11.56 12.16
C PRO A 36 -5.59 -12.25 11.78
N GLU A 37 -6.71 -11.59 12.05
CA GLU A 37 -8.03 -12.03 11.59
C GLU A 37 -8.08 -11.90 10.07
N GLU A 38 -8.01 -13.02 9.34
CA GLU A 38 -8.31 -13.01 7.91
C GLU A 38 -9.83 -12.97 7.69
N SER A 39 -10.36 -11.77 7.43
CA SER A 39 -11.76 -11.64 7.02
C SER A 39 -11.92 -11.87 5.51
N GLY A 40 -12.96 -12.61 5.10
CA GLY A 40 -13.21 -12.93 3.69
C GLY A 40 -13.41 -11.71 2.77
N SER A 41 -13.86 -10.59 3.32
CA SER A 41 -13.99 -9.32 2.58
C SER A 41 -12.63 -8.73 2.19
N ALA A 42 -11.62 -8.83 3.07
CA ALA A 42 -10.27 -8.35 2.80
C ALA A 42 -9.57 -9.19 1.72
N ALA A 43 -9.68 -10.53 1.83
CA ALA A 43 -9.18 -11.45 0.80
C ALA A 43 -9.85 -11.20 -0.57
N GLY A 44 -11.16 -10.95 -0.59
CA GLY A 44 -11.89 -10.62 -1.81
C GLY A 44 -11.47 -9.29 -2.45
N ALA A 45 -11.14 -8.27 -1.64
CA ALA A 45 -10.61 -7.00 -2.14
C ALA A 45 -9.22 -7.18 -2.79
N LEU A 46 -8.32 -7.92 -2.12
CA LEU A 46 -6.99 -8.24 -2.65
C LEU A 46 -7.06 -8.99 -3.98
N HIS A 47 -7.94 -9.99 -4.08
CA HIS A 47 -8.11 -10.74 -5.32
C HIS A 47 -8.53 -9.86 -6.50
N ARG A 48 -9.46 -8.92 -6.28
CA ARG A 48 -9.90 -7.98 -7.32
C ARG A 48 -8.78 -7.03 -7.74
N THR A 49 -8.05 -6.48 -6.78
CA THR A 49 -6.87 -5.63 -7.05
C THR A 49 -5.82 -6.38 -7.89
N TRP A 50 -5.54 -7.65 -7.57
CA TRP A 50 -4.59 -8.47 -8.34
C TRP A 50 -5.03 -8.73 -9.79
N ILE A 51 -6.33 -8.95 -10.02
CA ILE A 51 -6.88 -9.11 -11.38
C ILE A 51 -6.73 -7.81 -12.18
N ASN A 52 -7.12 -6.68 -11.60
CA ASN A 52 -7.01 -5.38 -12.26
C ASN A 52 -5.56 -5.05 -12.62
N LEU A 53 -4.62 -5.31 -11.69
CA LEU A 53 -3.20 -5.12 -11.93
C LEU A 53 -2.69 -5.99 -13.08
N LYS A 54 -3.06 -7.29 -13.12
CA LYS A 54 -2.70 -8.15 -14.25
C LYS A 54 -3.23 -7.58 -15.57
N SER A 55 -4.48 -7.13 -15.59
CA SER A 55 -5.08 -6.53 -16.78
C SER A 55 -4.29 -5.33 -17.27
N ALA A 56 -3.94 -4.40 -16.36
CA ALA A 56 -3.14 -3.21 -16.67
C ALA A 56 -1.73 -3.55 -17.17
N ILE A 57 -1.09 -4.57 -16.59
CA ILE A 57 0.23 -5.05 -17.06
C ILE A 57 0.12 -5.63 -18.47
N THR A 58 -0.92 -6.43 -18.74
CA THR A 58 -1.11 -7.05 -20.06
C THR A 58 -1.42 -6.05 -21.17
N SER A 59 -1.98 -4.88 -20.85
CA SER A 59 -2.19 -3.80 -21.84
C SER A 59 -0.94 -2.97 -22.10
N GLY A 60 0.11 -3.08 -21.27
CA GLY A 60 1.36 -2.32 -21.42
C GLY A 60 1.20 -0.80 -21.21
N ASP A 61 0.12 -0.39 -20.52
CA ASP A 61 -0.20 1.01 -20.29
C ASP A 61 0.33 1.45 -18.92
N ASP A 62 1.43 2.20 -18.93
CA ASP A 62 2.06 2.76 -17.72
C ASP A 62 1.06 3.60 -16.89
N HIS A 63 0.15 4.34 -17.54
CA HIS A 63 -0.88 5.12 -16.83
C HIS A 63 -1.87 4.20 -16.12
N ALA A 64 -2.33 3.13 -16.78
CA ALA A 64 -3.24 2.16 -16.15
C ALA A 64 -2.58 1.45 -14.96
N ILE A 65 -1.30 1.10 -15.07
CA ILE A 65 -0.53 0.50 -13.96
C ILE A 65 -0.44 1.48 -12.78
N LEU A 66 -0.07 2.74 -13.05
CA LEU A 66 0.06 3.77 -12.02
C LEU A 66 -1.28 4.09 -11.34
N ALA A 67 -2.38 4.13 -12.10
CA ALA A 67 -3.72 4.35 -11.56
C ALA A 67 -4.17 3.21 -10.62
N GLU A 68 -3.87 1.96 -10.95
CA GLU A 68 -4.18 0.83 -10.07
C GLU A 68 -3.30 0.81 -8.81
N CYS A 69 -2.03 1.20 -8.94
CA CYS A 69 -1.14 1.40 -7.78
C CYS A 69 -1.66 2.50 -6.85
N GLU A 70 -2.06 3.65 -7.39
CA GLU A 70 -2.62 4.75 -6.59
C GLU A 70 -3.87 4.31 -5.85
N ARG A 71 -4.77 3.58 -6.50
CA ARG A 71 -5.97 3.02 -5.85
C ARG A 71 -5.63 2.09 -4.68
N GLY A 72 -4.54 1.33 -4.81
CA GLY A 72 -4.00 0.51 -3.72
C GLY A 72 -3.45 1.34 -2.57
N GLU A 73 -2.71 2.41 -2.88
CA GLU A 73 -2.16 3.33 -1.89
C GLU A 73 -3.24 4.16 -1.18
N ASP A 74 -4.27 4.64 -1.88
CA ASP A 74 -5.47 5.27 -1.31
C ASP A 74 -6.13 4.36 -0.27
N SER A 75 -6.34 3.09 -0.65
CA SER A 75 -6.88 2.10 0.28
C SER A 75 -5.97 1.91 1.49
N ALA A 76 -4.65 1.98 1.34
CA ALA A 76 -3.74 1.87 2.48
C ALA A 76 -3.84 3.11 3.38
N VAL A 77 -3.79 4.33 2.82
CA VAL A 77 -3.98 5.61 3.53
C VAL A 77 -5.24 5.56 4.39
N GLU A 78 -6.39 5.17 3.81
CA GLU A 78 -7.66 5.09 4.53
C GLU A 78 -7.63 4.10 5.72
N GLN A 79 -6.97 2.95 5.57
CA GLN A 79 -6.89 1.94 6.64
C GLN A 79 -5.99 2.43 7.79
N TYR A 80 -4.89 3.11 7.46
CA TYR A 80 -4.02 3.70 8.48
C TYR A 80 -4.72 4.87 9.20
N GLU A 81 -5.47 5.71 8.49
CA GLU A 81 -6.28 6.77 9.13
C GLU A 81 -7.32 6.19 10.08
N LYS A 82 -8.02 5.13 9.68
CA LYS A 82 -8.95 4.43 10.58
C LYS A 82 -8.23 3.89 11.81
N ALA A 83 -7.09 3.22 11.63
CA ALA A 83 -6.31 2.68 12.74
C ALA A 83 -5.80 3.77 13.71
N MET A 84 -5.36 4.93 13.21
CA MET A 84 -4.92 6.04 14.07
C MET A 84 -6.06 6.68 14.86
N ASN A 85 -7.29 6.62 14.33
CA ASN A 85 -8.48 7.12 15.02
C ASN A 85 -9.07 6.10 16.00
N ASP A 86 -8.64 4.85 15.96
CA ASP A 86 -8.96 3.83 16.95
C ASP A 86 -8.14 4.02 18.23
N ASN A 87 -8.63 3.48 19.34
CA ASN A 87 -7.98 3.61 20.65
C ASN A 87 -6.78 2.64 20.78
N LEU A 88 -5.73 2.88 20.00
CA LEU A 88 -4.51 2.08 19.98
C LEU A 88 -3.58 2.42 21.16
N PRO A 89 -2.85 1.43 21.70
CA PRO A 89 -1.76 1.70 22.64
C PRO A 89 -0.72 2.66 22.03
N ALA A 90 -0.12 3.53 22.84
CA ALA A 90 0.81 4.58 22.36
C ALA A 90 1.94 4.04 21.46
N GLN A 91 2.52 2.89 21.83
CA GLN A 91 3.56 2.21 21.04
C GLN A 91 3.08 1.78 19.64
N PHE A 92 1.80 1.42 19.50
CA PHE A 92 1.20 1.11 18.20
C PHE A 92 0.95 2.37 17.40
N LEU A 93 0.45 3.42 18.05
CA LEU A 93 0.15 4.69 17.39
C LEU A 93 1.41 5.31 16.77
N GLU A 94 2.56 5.21 17.44
CA GLU A 94 3.84 5.68 16.91
C GLU A 94 4.23 4.97 15.60
N ILE A 95 4.17 3.64 15.58
CA ILE A 95 4.48 2.82 14.40
C ILE A 95 3.49 3.13 13.27
N VAL A 96 2.19 3.13 13.57
CA VAL A 96 1.14 3.39 12.58
C VAL A 96 1.27 4.80 12.01
N SER A 97 1.57 5.81 12.84
CA SER A 97 1.73 7.21 12.38
C SER A 97 2.94 7.39 11.46
N ARG A 98 4.06 6.72 11.78
CA ARG A 98 5.25 6.75 10.93
C ARG A 98 4.98 6.08 9.58
N GLN A 99 4.45 4.87 9.60
CA GLN A 99 4.12 4.13 8.39
C GLN A 99 3.05 4.84 7.54
N TYR A 100 2.05 5.48 8.16
CA TYR A 100 1.07 6.33 7.48
C TYR A 100 1.74 7.45 6.68
N SER A 101 2.68 8.16 7.32
CA SER A 101 3.40 9.27 6.67
C SER A 101 4.20 8.77 5.46
N GLU A 102 4.83 7.60 5.57
CA GLU A 102 5.56 6.97 4.47
C GLU A 102 4.63 6.50 3.33
N ILE A 103 3.46 5.94 3.65
CA ILE A 103 2.44 5.55 2.67
C ILE A 103 1.90 6.79 1.94
N LYS A 104 1.64 7.88 2.66
CA LYS A 104 1.16 9.13 2.07
C LYS A 104 2.18 9.71 1.07
N ASN A 105 3.46 9.67 1.41
CA ASN A 105 4.52 10.07 0.49
C ASN A 105 4.58 9.15 -0.75
N ALA A 106 4.37 7.84 -0.58
CA ALA A 106 4.31 6.90 -1.69
C ALA A 106 3.10 7.17 -2.61
N HIS A 107 1.92 7.37 -2.01
CA HIS A 107 0.69 7.77 -2.70
C HIS A 107 0.93 9.03 -3.55
N ASP A 108 1.45 10.10 -2.95
CA ASP A 108 1.65 11.38 -3.65
C ASP A 108 2.65 11.25 -4.80
N ARG A 109 3.69 10.41 -4.63
CA ARG A 109 4.64 10.11 -5.70
C ARG A 109 3.98 9.34 -6.85
N ILE A 110 3.19 8.31 -6.56
CA ILE A 110 2.47 7.54 -7.59
C ILE A 110 1.47 8.43 -8.33
N LYS A 111 0.71 9.25 -7.61
CA LYS A 111 -0.23 10.22 -8.16
C LYS A 111 0.45 11.18 -9.15
N ASN A 112 1.58 11.77 -8.76
CA ASN A 112 2.35 12.65 -9.65
C ASN A 112 2.86 11.93 -10.90
N LEU A 113 3.28 10.67 -10.76
CA LEU A 113 3.71 9.85 -11.90
C LEU A 113 2.57 9.52 -12.85
N ARG A 114 1.39 9.15 -12.32
CA ARG A 114 0.18 8.92 -13.11
C ARG A 114 -0.18 10.18 -13.90
N ASP A 115 -0.22 11.33 -13.23
CA ASP A 115 -0.62 12.59 -13.84
C ASP A 115 0.34 12.98 -14.98
N THR A 116 1.64 12.71 -14.81
CA THR A 116 2.65 12.89 -15.85
C THR A 116 2.48 11.92 -17.02
N ALA A 117 2.14 10.65 -16.75
CA ALA A 117 1.90 9.63 -17.77
C ALA A 117 0.65 9.91 -18.59
N LYS A 118 -0.38 10.55 -18.01
CA LYS A 118 -1.60 11.01 -18.72
C LYS A 118 -1.33 12.15 -19.71
N ALA A 119 -0.34 12.99 -19.40
CA ALA A 119 0.01 14.17 -20.19
C ALA A 119 1.02 13.88 -21.32
N SER A 120 1.51 12.63 -21.42
CA SER A 120 2.46 12.16 -22.44
C SER A 120 1.75 11.37 -23.54
#